data_AF-A0A1M7YPX9-F1
#
_entry.id   AF-A0A1M7YPX9-F1
#
_cell.length_a   1.000
_cell.length_b   1.000
_cell.length_c   1.000
_cell.angle_alpha   90.00
_cell.angle_beta   90.00
_cell.angle_gamma   90.00
#
_symmetry.space_group_name_H-M   'P 1'
#
loop_
_entity.id
_entity.type
_entity.pdbx_description
1 polymer ?
#
loop_
_entity_poly.entity_id
_entity_poly.type
_entity_poly.pdbx_seq_one_letter_code
_entity_poly.pdbx_strand_id
1 'polypeptide(L)'
;MTRFFRHTTRLIILWFTCVALLSGCQIDSKPKSELDQIKQRGVLRVGTVNNGLSYFIGPDGPSGLDYELVREFASELGVKLEVKPVYRISSLFPALKRGEIDMIAAGQSQTKERISQFRPGPVYYYVSQQVVYRQGQWKPRNLKQIIRKQNDPDATEPQKYLLSVVDDSHFEQTLRQLKEKNPDLRYQVEANSDIHDLLKQVSEGSLAFTIADSIEISLAQRVYPELATAFEVTDDQPVSWFIRRSDDESLYALMIEFFGKQKQAGLISSLEEKYIGHVGTFDYVDTRAFLRAIDNRLPKWSPMFKKYAEEFDWRLVAALAYQESHWNPRAKSPTGVRGMMMLTLPTAKSVGIKNRLNAEQSIKGGVKYLRKLVNRIPDSIPVHEKIWFALASYNMGFGHMMDARRLTRSQGGDPDAWSDVKDRLPLLRKRKYFSKTRYGYARGNEALTYVENIRRYYQSLIGHLDSNAIAAGENGEETEIDDLAVIPAPPIAEQAGTPKSSTEPQEVTETVKKPTTDGSASSKQPVQNEPVQAQPAAEKAAARPQKAAPEAQSDHSQLNSKDNQTEEKQALPVTKPEKN
;
A
#
# COMPACT_ATOMS: atom_id res chain seq x y z
N MET A 1 10.66 -78.40 49.91
CA MET A 1 10.38 -76.93 49.94
C MET A 1 11.23 -76.11 48.96
N THR A 2 12.35 -76.60 48.44
CA THR A 2 13.29 -75.83 47.58
C THR A 2 12.88 -75.65 46.11
N ARG A 3 12.03 -76.54 45.54
CA ARG A 3 11.52 -76.38 44.16
C ARG A 3 10.39 -75.36 44.01
N PHE A 4 9.55 -75.21 45.03
CA PHE A 4 8.42 -74.27 45.00
C PHE A 4 8.93 -72.82 45.05
N PHE A 5 9.99 -72.56 45.81
CA PHE A 5 10.60 -71.24 45.93
C PHE A 5 11.24 -70.76 44.62
N ARG A 6 11.88 -71.64 43.82
CA ARG A 6 12.46 -71.27 42.51
C ARG A 6 11.41 -70.90 41.46
N HIS A 7 10.21 -71.47 41.51
CA HIS A 7 9.14 -71.14 40.57
C HIS A 7 8.50 -69.79 40.90
N THR A 8 8.30 -69.48 42.18
CA THR A 8 7.78 -68.18 42.60
C THR A 8 8.78 -67.05 42.33
N THR A 9 10.09 -67.26 42.53
CA THR A 9 11.09 -66.22 42.18
C THR A 9 11.14 -65.97 40.67
N ARG A 10 11.02 -67.01 39.84
CA ARG A 10 10.98 -66.86 38.38
C ARG A 10 9.74 -66.12 37.90
N LEU A 11 8.57 -66.38 38.50
CA LEU A 11 7.33 -65.66 38.20
C LEU A 11 7.40 -64.18 38.61
N ILE A 12 8.00 -63.88 39.77
CA ILE A 12 8.19 -62.49 40.23
C ILE A 12 9.16 -61.75 39.32
N ILE A 13 10.27 -62.39 38.91
CA ILE A 13 11.23 -61.78 37.96
C ILE A 13 10.55 -61.57 36.60
N LEU A 14 9.78 -62.53 36.09
CA LEU A 14 9.06 -62.38 34.82
C LEU A 14 8.04 -61.25 34.88
N TRP A 15 7.33 -61.12 36.02
CA TRP A 15 6.37 -60.05 36.24
C TRP A 15 7.04 -58.67 36.36
N PHE A 16 8.15 -58.57 37.10
CA PHE A 16 8.95 -57.34 37.17
C PHE A 16 9.55 -56.95 35.81
N THR A 17 9.97 -57.94 35.02
CA THR A 17 10.51 -57.71 33.67
C THR A 17 9.40 -57.27 32.70
N CYS A 18 8.20 -57.85 32.80
CA CYS A 18 7.02 -57.39 32.04
C CYS A 18 6.58 -55.98 32.44
N VAL A 19 6.57 -55.64 33.74
CA VAL A 19 6.23 -54.28 34.21
C VAL A 19 7.29 -53.26 33.78
N ALA A 20 8.58 -53.62 33.82
CA ALA A 20 9.67 -52.78 33.32
C ALA A 20 9.61 -52.58 31.79
N LEU A 21 9.24 -53.62 31.02
CA LEU A 21 9.04 -53.52 29.57
C LEU A 21 7.79 -52.70 29.21
N LEU A 22 6.72 -52.78 30.02
CA LEU A 22 5.52 -51.94 29.85
C LEU A 22 5.75 -50.47 30.21
N SER A 23 6.70 -50.18 31.11
CA SER A 23 7.09 -48.82 31.49
C SER A 23 8.05 -48.16 30.48
N GLY A 24 8.71 -48.94 29.62
CA GLY A 24 9.64 -48.45 28.60
C GLY A 24 9.01 -47.92 27.32
N CYS A 25 7.68 -48.04 27.16
CA CYS A 25 6.95 -47.62 25.96
C CYS A 25 6.23 -46.26 26.09
N GLN A 26 6.49 -45.46 27.14
CA GLN A 26 6.07 -44.06 27.18
C GLN A 26 7.22 -43.14 26.72
N ILE A 27 7.59 -43.24 25.45
CA ILE A 27 8.14 -42.07 24.77
C ILE A 27 6.93 -41.19 24.48
N ASP A 28 6.48 -40.42 25.48
CA ASP A 28 5.61 -39.27 25.30
C ASP A 28 6.42 -38.19 24.56
N SER A 29 6.71 -38.43 23.28
CA SER A 29 7.03 -37.33 22.39
C SER A 29 5.74 -36.51 22.28
N LYS A 30 5.62 -35.49 23.13
CA LYS A 30 4.55 -34.48 23.05
C LYS A 30 4.33 -34.16 21.57
N PRO A 31 3.07 -34.08 21.09
CA PRO A 31 2.82 -33.72 19.70
C PRO A 31 3.58 -32.44 19.39
N LYS A 32 4.36 -32.45 18.31
CA LYS A 32 5.17 -31.30 17.91
C LYS A 32 4.26 -30.10 17.71
N SER A 33 4.69 -28.95 18.20
CA SER A 33 3.97 -27.69 17.98
C SER A 33 3.82 -27.41 16.48
N GLU A 34 2.79 -26.69 16.05
CA GLU A 34 2.59 -26.21 14.68
C GLU A 34 3.84 -25.45 14.20
N LEU A 35 4.44 -24.65 15.07
CA LEU A 35 5.70 -23.96 14.80
C LEU A 35 6.85 -24.95 14.52
N ASP A 36 7.00 -25.99 15.35
CA ASP A 36 8.05 -27.01 15.16
C ASP A 36 7.82 -27.83 13.88
N GLN A 37 6.56 -28.09 13.52
CA GLN A 37 6.22 -28.76 12.26
C GLN A 37 6.62 -27.92 11.05
N ILE A 38 6.34 -26.61 11.08
CA ILE A 38 6.75 -25.66 10.03
C ILE A 38 8.28 -25.61 9.92
N LYS A 39 8.98 -25.46 11.06
CA LYS A 39 10.45 -25.41 11.11
C LYS A 39 11.09 -26.71 10.62
N GLN A 40 10.57 -27.86 11.03
CA GLN A 40 11.09 -29.16 10.60
C GLN A 40 10.88 -29.39 9.09
N ARG A 41 9.71 -29.01 8.56
CA ARG A 41 9.45 -29.08 7.12
C ARG A 41 10.29 -28.07 6.34
N GLY A 42 10.71 -26.98 6.99
CA GLY A 42 11.51 -25.92 6.37
C GLY A 42 10.70 -25.04 5.41
N VAL A 43 9.36 -25.09 5.47
CA VAL A 43 8.47 -24.35 4.57
C VAL A 43 7.23 -23.83 5.31
N LEU A 44 6.99 -22.52 5.22
CA LEU A 44 5.75 -21.84 5.58
C LEU A 44 4.85 -21.73 4.34
N ARG A 45 3.68 -22.36 4.37
CA ARG A 45 2.68 -22.36 3.28
C ARG A 45 1.63 -21.30 3.56
N VAL A 46 1.54 -20.29 2.71
CA VAL A 46 0.64 -19.15 2.92
C VAL A 46 -0.39 -19.05 1.80
N GLY A 47 -1.66 -19.13 2.15
CA GLY A 47 -2.77 -18.85 1.24
C GLY A 47 -2.95 -17.35 1.03
N THR A 48 -3.09 -16.93 -0.22
CA THR A 48 -3.28 -15.52 -0.59
C THR A 48 -4.19 -15.36 -1.81
N VAL A 49 -4.46 -14.13 -2.22
CA VAL A 49 -5.18 -13.81 -3.46
C VAL A 49 -4.23 -13.14 -4.45
N ASN A 50 -4.43 -13.42 -5.75
CA ASN A 50 -3.62 -12.84 -6.82
C ASN A 50 -4.13 -11.44 -7.19
N ASN A 51 -3.67 -10.41 -6.51
CA ASN A 51 -3.98 -9.02 -6.82
C ASN A 51 -2.85 -8.06 -6.42
N GLY A 52 -2.91 -6.81 -6.90
CA GLY A 52 -1.87 -5.79 -6.68
C GLY A 52 -1.66 -5.38 -5.21
N LEU A 53 -2.57 -5.74 -4.30
CA LEU A 53 -2.47 -5.40 -2.88
C LEU A 53 -1.88 -6.55 -2.05
N SER A 54 -2.33 -7.79 -2.25
CA SER A 54 -1.89 -8.95 -1.46
C SER A 54 -0.65 -9.62 -2.05
N TYR A 55 -0.74 -10.11 -3.29
CA TYR A 55 0.33 -10.82 -3.98
C TYR A 55 0.11 -10.78 -5.49
N PHE A 56 1.15 -10.41 -6.23
CA PHE A 56 1.20 -10.51 -7.69
C PHE A 56 2.65 -10.71 -8.15
N ILE A 57 2.84 -11.22 -9.36
CA ILE A 57 4.17 -11.36 -9.97
C ILE A 57 4.35 -10.27 -11.01
N GLY A 58 5.18 -9.28 -10.68
CA GLY A 58 5.57 -8.21 -11.60
C GLY A 58 6.84 -8.55 -12.38
N PRO A 59 7.29 -7.62 -13.26
CA PRO A 59 8.54 -7.78 -14.01
C PRO A 59 9.77 -7.97 -13.12
N ASP A 60 9.76 -7.39 -11.92
CA ASP A 60 10.86 -7.44 -10.95
C ASP A 60 10.71 -8.61 -9.95
N GLY A 61 9.73 -9.49 -10.15
CA GLY A 61 9.42 -10.62 -9.28
C GLY A 61 8.15 -10.43 -8.45
N PRO A 62 7.93 -11.30 -7.44
CA PRO A 62 6.74 -11.27 -6.62
C PRO A 62 6.73 -10.05 -5.71
N SER A 63 5.56 -9.43 -5.59
CA SER A 63 5.33 -8.21 -4.83
C SER A 63 3.91 -8.23 -4.25
N GLY A 64 3.66 -7.36 -3.26
CA GLY A 64 2.37 -7.23 -2.59
C GLY A 64 2.59 -6.92 -1.11
N LEU A 65 1.64 -6.21 -0.50
CA LEU A 65 1.70 -5.85 0.91
C LEU A 65 1.76 -7.10 1.78
N ASP A 66 0.83 -8.03 1.57
CA ASP A 66 0.80 -9.29 2.32
C ASP A 66 2.05 -10.13 2.03
N TYR A 67 2.44 -10.24 0.75
CA TYR A 67 3.62 -10.99 0.34
C TYR A 67 4.91 -10.50 1.00
N GLU A 68 5.20 -9.20 0.93
CA GLU A 68 6.44 -8.64 1.49
C GLU A 68 6.49 -8.82 3.00
N LEU A 69 5.36 -8.62 3.70
CA LEU A 69 5.30 -8.80 5.14
C LEU A 69 5.43 -10.28 5.53
N VAL A 70 4.81 -11.19 4.79
CA VAL A 70 4.94 -12.64 5.01
C VAL A 70 6.35 -13.15 4.68
N ARG A 71 7.02 -12.58 3.68
CA ARG A 71 8.40 -12.92 3.34
C ARG A 71 9.34 -12.62 4.50
N GLU A 72 9.19 -11.45 5.13
CA GLU A 72 9.96 -11.12 6.35
C GLU A 72 9.60 -12.05 7.52
N PHE A 73 8.33 -12.47 7.64
CA PHE A 73 7.93 -13.44 8.66
C PHE A 73 8.56 -14.83 8.42
N ALA A 74 8.56 -15.34 7.20
CA ALA A 74 9.22 -16.60 6.86
C ALA A 74 10.74 -16.55 7.12
N SER A 75 11.36 -15.40 6.87
CA SER A 75 12.76 -15.12 7.23
C SER A 75 13.00 -15.20 8.74
N GLU A 76 12.14 -14.56 9.55
CA GLU A 76 12.18 -14.64 11.03
C GLU A 76 12.01 -16.09 11.54
N LEU A 77 11.18 -16.89 10.86
CA LEU A 77 11.00 -18.31 11.16
C LEU A 77 12.21 -19.18 10.76
N GLY A 78 13.07 -18.69 9.85
CA GLY A 78 14.18 -19.44 9.27
C GLY A 78 13.73 -20.51 8.26
N VAL A 79 12.62 -20.29 7.56
CA VAL A 79 12.03 -21.26 6.61
C VAL A 79 11.79 -20.65 5.24
N LYS A 80 11.63 -21.48 4.21
CA LYS A 80 11.22 -21.01 2.89
C LYS A 80 9.75 -20.59 2.89
N LEU A 81 9.44 -19.56 2.12
CA LEU A 81 8.06 -19.17 1.86
C LEU A 81 7.51 -19.90 0.63
N GLU A 82 6.38 -20.58 0.79
CA GLU A 82 5.56 -21.13 -0.30
C GLU A 82 4.23 -20.39 -0.35
N VAL A 83 4.03 -19.60 -1.41
CA VAL A 83 2.79 -18.84 -1.60
C VAL A 83 1.83 -19.65 -2.44
N LYS A 84 0.60 -19.76 -1.96
CA LYS A 84 -0.52 -20.47 -2.58
C LYS A 84 -1.62 -19.48 -2.94
N PRO A 85 -1.48 -18.74 -4.05
CA PRO A 85 -2.56 -17.89 -4.54
C PRO A 85 -3.79 -18.73 -4.92
N VAL A 86 -4.95 -18.17 -4.63
CA VAL A 86 -6.24 -18.68 -5.10
C VAL A 86 -6.94 -17.60 -5.91
N TYR A 87 -7.81 -18.02 -6.83
CA TYR A 87 -8.69 -17.10 -7.55
C TYR A 87 -9.87 -16.66 -6.67
N ARG A 88 -10.38 -17.55 -5.81
CA ARG A 88 -11.57 -17.31 -4.99
C ARG A 88 -11.23 -17.31 -3.50
N ILE A 89 -11.52 -16.22 -2.80
CA ILE A 89 -11.30 -16.09 -1.35
C ILE A 89 -12.02 -17.22 -0.57
N SER A 90 -13.15 -17.69 -1.09
CA SER A 90 -13.96 -18.77 -0.52
C SER A 90 -13.18 -20.08 -0.30
N SER A 91 -12.10 -20.33 -1.07
CA SER A 91 -11.28 -21.54 -0.92
C SER A 91 -10.21 -21.44 0.19
N LEU A 92 -9.84 -20.24 0.65
CA LEU A 92 -8.74 -20.04 1.60
C LEU A 92 -9.02 -20.62 2.99
N PHE A 93 -10.18 -20.30 3.56
CA PHE A 93 -10.54 -20.75 4.92
C PHE A 93 -10.73 -22.28 5.02
N PRO A 94 -11.39 -22.94 4.04
CA PRO A 94 -11.39 -24.40 3.95
C PRO A 94 -9.97 -25.00 3.85
N ALA A 95 -9.09 -24.45 3.01
CA ALA A 95 -7.71 -24.92 2.88
C ALA A 95 -6.91 -24.78 4.19
N LEU A 96 -7.12 -23.67 4.92
CA LEU A 96 -6.52 -23.46 6.24
C LEU A 96 -7.01 -24.51 7.26
N LYS A 97 -8.31 -24.77 7.28
CA LYS A 97 -8.93 -25.78 8.15
C LYS A 97 -8.42 -27.19 7.86
N ARG A 98 -8.22 -27.56 6.59
CA ARG A 98 -7.68 -28.87 6.17
C ARG A 98 -6.16 -28.99 6.35
N GLY A 99 -5.46 -27.87 6.57
CA GLY A 99 -4.00 -27.85 6.75
C GLY A 99 -3.19 -27.96 5.46
N GLU A 100 -3.81 -27.62 4.34
CA GLU A 100 -3.14 -27.42 3.04
C GLU A 100 -2.27 -26.16 3.05
N ILE A 101 -2.65 -25.18 3.87
CA ILE A 101 -1.90 -23.96 4.20
C ILE A 101 -1.75 -23.83 5.73
N ASP A 102 -0.71 -23.11 6.15
CA ASP A 102 -0.43 -22.84 7.56
C ASP A 102 -1.07 -21.52 8.01
N MET A 103 -1.23 -20.56 7.10
CA MET A 103 -1.86 -19.27 7.38
C MET A 103 -2.46 -18.63 6.12
N ILE A 104 -3.32 -17.63 6.32
CA ILE A 104 -3.89 -16.78 5.28
C ILE A 104 -3.34 -15.36 5.43
N ALA A 105 -2.82 -14.81 4.34
CA ALA A 105 -2.41 -13.41 4.23
C ALA A 105 -2.98 -12.84 2.92
N ALA A 106 -4.19 -12.29 3.02
CA ALA A 106 -5.02 -11.95 1.85
C ALA A 106 -5.91 -10.72 2.12
N GLY A 107 -5.44 -9.76 2.93
CA GLY A 107 -6.20 -8.55 3.25
C GLY A 107 -7.57 -8.76 3.92
N GLN A 108 -7.75 -9.84 4.69
CA GLN A 108 -9.08 -10.23 5.19
C GLN A 108 -9.50 -9.48 6.47
N SER A 109 -10.74 -9.00 6.50
CA SER A 109 -11.34 -8.35 7.67
C SER A 109 -11.74 -9.35 8.77
N GLN A 110 -11.64 -8.92 10.03
CA GLN A 110 -12.05 -9.71 11.20
C GLN A 110 -13.57 -9.64 11.42
N THR A 111 -14.31 -10.53 10.76
CA THR A 111 -15.75 -10.70 11.05
C THR A 111 -15.99 -11.59 12.27
N LYS A 112 -17.15 -11.45 12.93
CA LYS A 112 -17.50 -12.23 14.15
C LYS A 112 -17.44 -13.75 13.91
N GLU A 113 -17.81 -14.17 12.72
CA GLU A 113 -17.92 -15.55 12.27
C GLU A 113 -16.51 -16.09 12.00
N ARG A 114 -15.65 -15.32 11.32
CA ARG A 114 -14.25 -15.67 11.09
C ARG A 114 -13.47 -15.79 12.40
N ILE A 115 -13.61 -14.83 13.32
CA ILE A 115 -12.91 -14.90 14.62
C ILE A 115 -13.44 -16.01 15.54
N SER A 116 -14.65 -16.53 15.29
CA SER A 116 -15.17 -17.67 16.03
C SER A 116 -14.52 -19.00 15.60
N GLN A 117 -14.16 -19.13 14.32
CA GLN A 117 -13.63 -20.37 13.73
C GLN A 117 -12.11 -20.36 13.58
N PHE A 118 -11.53 -19.19 13.36
CA PHE A 118 -10.11 -18.97 13.09
C PHE A 118 -9.54 -17.95 14.06
N ARG A 119 -8.22 -17.88 14.11
CA ARG A 119 -7.53 -16.92 14.96
C ARG A 119 -6.96 -15.79 14.11
N PRO A 120 -7.40 -14.53 14.31
CA PRO A 120 -6.78 -13.40 13.64
C PRO A 120 -5.44 -13.05 14.29
N GLY A 121 -4.47 -12.69 13.45
CA GLY A 121 -3.22 -12.06 13.84
C GLY A 121 -3.41 -10.61 14.27
N PRO A 122 -2.30 -9.90 14.56
CA PRO A 122 -2.32 -8.46 14.80
C PRO A 122 -2.88 -7.67 13.61
N VAL A 123 -3.54 -6.54 13.91
CA VAL A 123 -4.11 -5.64 12.89
C VAL A 123 -3.01 -4.83 12.22
N TYR A 124 -3.05 -4.73 10.90
CA TYR A 124 -2.06 -3.98 10.13
C TYR A 124 -2.63 -2.88 9.21
N TYR A 125 -3.94 -2.89 8.94
CA TYR A 125 -4.67 -1.71 8.45
C TYR A 125 -6.18 -1.86 8.73
N TYR A 126 -6.96 -0.83 8.40
CA TYR A 126 -8.41 -0.79 8.57
C TYR A 126 -9.11 -0.50 7.24
N VAL A 127 -10.31 -1.07 7.07
CA VAL A 127 -11.18 -0.87 5.91
C VAL A 127 -12.61 -0.64 6.36
N SER A 128 -13.42 0.06 5.56
CA SER A 128 -14.88 0.08 5.74
C SER A 128 -15.52 -0.55 4.51
N GLN A 129 -16.62 -1.28 4.69
CA GLN A 129 -17.39 -1.79 3.57
C GLN A 129 -18.30 -0.68 3.04
N GLN A 130 -18.30 -0.44 1.74
CA GLN A 130 -19.04 0.65 1.13
C GLN A 130 -19.89 0.15 -0.02
N VAL A 131 -21.11 0.69 -0.15
CA VAL A 131 -21.93 0.48 -1.35
C VAL A 131 -21.33 1.28 -2.49
N VAL A 132 -21.04 0.59 -3.59
CA VAL A 132 -20.48 1.16 -4.82
C VAL A 132 -21.59 1.29 -5.85
N TYR A 133 -21.58 2.38 -6.60
CA TYR A 133 -22.48 2.63 -7.72
C TYR A 133 -21.74 3.29 -8.88
N ARG A 134 -22.39 3.36 -10.03
CA ARG A 134 -21.86 4.07 -11.20
C ARG A 134 -22.15 5.57 -11.14
N GLN A 135 -21.11 6.39 -11.24
CA GLN A 135 -21.21 7.84 -11.36
C GLN A 135 -22.14 8.25 -12.52
N GLY A 136 -23.04 9.19 -12.26
CA GLY A 136 -24.07 9.61 -13.21
C GLY A 136 -25.37 8.80 -13.12
N GLN A 137 -25.37 7.65 -12.45
CA GLN A 137 -26.59 6.93 -12.07
C GLN A 137 -27.13 7.43 -10.72
N TRP A 138 -28.32 6.94 -10.34
CA TRP A 138 -28.94 7.30 -9.07
C TRP A 138 -28.08 6.85 -7.87
N LYS A 139 -27.68 7.83 -7.03
CA LYS A 139 -26.92 7.59 -5.80
C LYS A 139 -27.89 7.34 -4.62
N PRO A 140 -27.95 6.13 -4.06
CA PRO A 140 -28.67 5.91 -2.81
C PRO A 140 -27.91 6.58 -1.65
N ARG A 141 -28.64 7.23 -0.74
CA ARG A 141 -28.05 7.88 0.45
C ARG A 141 -27.94 6.94 1.65
N ASN A 142 -28.67 5.84 1.64
CA ASN A 142 -28.71 4.84 2.70
C ASN A 142 -29.44 3.58 2.21
N LEU A 143 -29.35 2.51 3.00
CA LEU A 143 -29.98 1.22 2.72
C LEU A 143 -31.51 1.32 2.52
N LYS A 144 -32.19 2.19 3.29
CA LYS A 144 -33.66 2.35 3.19
C LYS A 144 -34.10 2.79 1.79
N GLN A 145 -33.30 3.61 1.11
CA GLN A 145 -33.60 4.03 -0.26
C GLN A 145 -33.49 2.88 -1.26
N ILE A 146 -32.48 2.02 -1.10
CA ILE A 146 -32.32 0.81 -1.93
C ILE A 146 -33.54 -0.10 -1.73
N ILE A 147 -33.90 -0.41 -0.49
CA ILE A 147 -35.05 -1.26 -0.15
C ILE A 147 -36.34 -0.71 -0.76
N ARG A 148 -36.58 0.61 -0.69
CA ARG A 148 -37.77 1.23 -1.30
C ARG A 148 -37.80 1.04 -2.81
N LYS A 149 -36.67 1.23 -3.51
CA LYS A 149 -36.60 1.05 -4.97
C LYS A 149 -36.71 -0.42 -5.40
N GLN A 150 -36.20 -1.33 -4.59
CA GLN A 150 -36.38 -2.76 -4.81
C GLN A 150 -37.88 -3.12 -4.74
N ASN A 151 -38.59 -2.63 -3.73
CA ASN A 151 -39.98 -3.01 -3.48
C ASN A 151 -41.01 -2.04 -4.08
N ASP A 152 -40.60 -1.17 -5.00
CA ASP A 152 -41.46 -0.22 -5.70
C ASP A 152 -42.33 -0.97 -6.73
N PRO A 153 -43.67 -1.02 -6.56
CA PRO A 153 -44.55 -1.77 -7.45
C PRO A 153 -44.59 -1.19 -8.87
N ASP A 154 -44.25 0.09 -9.04
CA ASP A 154 -44.26 0.77 -10.33
C ASP A 154 -42.88 0.72 -11.03
N ALA A 155 -41.87 0.12 -10.39
CA ALA A 155 -40.54 -0.02 -10.99
C ALA A 155 -40.55 -1.03 -12.13
N THR A 156 -40.06 -0.61 -13.30
CA THR A 156 -40.00 -1.44 -14.51
C THR A 156 -38.98 -2.59 -14.41
N GLU A 157 -37.93 -2.42 -13.57
CA GLU A 157 -36.85 -3.39 -13.37
C GLU A 157 -36.35 -3.38 -11.90
N PRO A 158 -37.14 -3.85 -10.93
CA PRO A 158 -36.77 -3.78 -9.52
C PRO A 158 -35.53 -4.64 -9.18
N GLN A 159 -35.27 -5.68 -9.98
CA GLN A 159 -34.09 -6.55 -9.85
C GLN A 159 -32.78 -5.83 -10.15
N LYS A 160 -32.83 -4.74 -10.94
CA LYS A 160 -31.66 -3.92 -11.23
C LYS A 160 -31.03 -3.33 -9.97
N TYR A 161 -31.81 -3.10 -8.93
CA TYR A 161 -31.37 -2.45 -7.68
C TYR A 161 -30.96 -3.44 -6.59
N LEU A 162 -30.78 -4.73 -6.93
CA LEU A 162 -30.20 -5.70 -6.00
C LEU A 162 -28.75 -5.31 -5.66
N LEU A 163 -28.37 -5.56 -4.41
CA LEU A 163 -26.96 -5.55 -4.01
C LEU A 163 -26.38 -6.91 -4.40
N SER A 164 -25.36 -6.95 -5.24
CA SER A 164 -24.64 -8.19 -5.56
C SER A 164 -23.30 -8.24 -4.85
N VAL A 165 -22.97 -9.38 -4.26
CA VAL A 165 -21.68 -9.66 -3.59
C VAL A 165 -21.16 -11.03 -3.98
N VAL A 166 -19.85 -11.23 -3.83
CA VAL A 166 -19.19 -12.52 -4.04
C VAL A 166 -19.62 -13.52 -2.96
N ASP A 167 -19.75 -14.79 -3.35
CA ASP A 167 -20.00 -15.90 -2.43
C ASP A 167 -18.93 -16.05 -1.33
N ASP A 168 -19.36 -16.49 -0.14
CA ASP A 168 -18.47 -16.79 1.00
C ASP A 168 -17.51 -15.64 1.38
N SER A 169 -17.87 -14.42 0.98
CA SER A 169 -17.15 -13.19 1.30
C SER A 169 -17.63 -12.61 2.64
N HIS A 170 -16.81 -11.76 3.26
CA HIS A 170 -17.26 -11.00 4.43
C HIS A 170 -18.40 -10.02 4.10
N PHE A 171 -18.61 -9.69 2.82
CA PHE A 171 -19.70 -8.85 2.36
C PHE A 171 -21.06 -9.56 2.45
N GLU A 172 -21.11 -10.86 2.12
CA GLU A 172 -22.34 -11.66 2.24
C GLU A 172 -22.82 -11.70 3.68
N GLN A 173 -21.89 -11.85 4.61
CA GLN A 173 -22.18 -11.84 6.04
C GLN A 173 -22.78 -10.51 6.50
N THR A 174 -22.21 -9.39 6.06
CA THR A 174 -22.78 -8.06 6.31
C THR A 174 -24.21 -7.96 5.78
N LEU A 175 -24.47 -8.45 4.57
CA LEU A 175 -25.81 -8.44 3.97
C LEU A 175 -26.80 -9.35 4.71
N ARG A 176 -26.37 -10.51 5.19
CA ARG A 176 -27.20 -11.38 6.05
C ARG A 176 -27.63 -10.65 7.33
N GLN A 177 -26.69 -10.03 8.03
CA GLN A 177 -26.98 -9.25 9.25
C GLN A 177 -27.87 -8.03 8.96
N LEU A 178 -27.70 -7.38 7.82
CA LEU A 178 -28.59 -6.29 7.40
C LEU A 178 -30.00 -6.78 7.07
N LYS A 179 -30.13 -7.95 6.43
CA LYS A 179 -31.43 -8.55 6.09
C LYS A 179 -32.20 -9.01 7.33
N GLU A 180 -31.51 -9.53 8.34
CA GLU A 180 -32.12 -9.84 9.65
C GLU A 180 -32.77 -8.59 10.28
N LYS A 181 -32.10 -7.43 10.16
CA LYS A 181 -32.62 -6.16 10.67
C LYS A 181 -33.62 -5.49 9.72
N ASN A 182 -33.63 -5.85 8.44
CA ASN A 182 -34.45 -5.27 7.39
C ASN A 182 -34.99 -6.39 6.47
N PRO A 183 -36.10 -7.06 6.84
CA PRO A 183 -36.59 -8.25 6.14
C PRO A 183 -36.90 -8.04 4.65
N ASP A 184 -37.26 -6.81 4.27
CA ASP A 184 -37.57 -6.42 2.88
C ASP A 184 -36.33 -6.23 1.99
N LEU A 185 -35.13 -6.36 2.55
CA LEU A 185 -33.87 -6.27 1.80
C LEU A 185 -33.68 -7.51 0.91
N ARG A 186 -33.47 -7.26 -0.38
CA ARG A 186 -33.11 -8.27 -1.37
C ARG A 186 -31.69 -8.04 -1.86
N TYR A 187 -30.92 -9.11 -1.97
CA TYR A 187 -29.55 -9.12 -2.47
C TYR A 187 -29.30 -10.42 -3.23
N GLN A 188 -28.25 -10.43 -4.06
CA GLN A 188 -27.80 -11.56 -4.84
C GLN A 188 -26.37 -11.94 -4.44
N VAL A 189 -26.09 -13.23 -4.45
CA VAL A 189 -24.76 -13.78 -4.18
C VAL A 189 -24.26 -14.40 -5.48
N GLU A 190 -23.09 -13.97 -5.92
CA GLU A 190 -22.46 -14.38 -7.18
C GLU A 190 -21.40 -15.44 -6.90
N ALA A 191 -21.63 -16.66 -7.35
CA ALA A 191 -20.77 -17.82 -7.06
C ALA A 191 -19.59 -18.00 -8.03
N ASN A 192 -19.60 -17.30 -9.16
CA ASN A 192 -18.60 -17.45 -10.23
C ASN A 192 -17.93 -16.13 -10.61
N SER A 193 -17.91 -15.18 -9.68
CA SER A 193 -17.34 -13.85 -9.88
C SER A 193 -16.39 -13.53 -8.73
N ASP A 194 -15.36 -12.73 -9.00
CA ASP A 194 -14.59 -12.10 -7.94
C ASP A 194 -15.05 -10.65 -7.68
N ILE A 195 -14.40 -9.96 -6.73
CA ILE A 195 -14.75 -8.58 -6.40
C ILE A 195 -14.42 -7.60 -7.54
N HIS A 196 -13.38 -7.88 -8.32
CA HIS A 196 -12.99 -7.07 -9.46
C HIS A 196 -14.02 -7.16 -10.58
N ASP A 197 -14.60 -8.33 -10.81
CA ASP A 197 -15.68 -8.55 -11.77
C ASP A 197 -16.92 -7.73 -11.41
N LEU A 198 -17.34 -7.77 -10.13
CA LEU A 198 -18.51 -7.00 -9.69
C LEU A 198 -18.28 -5.49 -9.80
N LEU A 199 -17.09 -5.01 -9.42
CA LEU A 199 -16.70 -3.61 -9.58
C LEU A 199 -16.67 -3.22 -11.06
N LYS A 200 -16.15 -4.07 -11.95
CA LYS A 200 -16.17 -3.83 -13.39
C LYS A 200 -17.60 -3.75 -13.94
N GLN A 201 -18.48 -4.67 -13.55
CA GLN A 201 -19.89 -4.67 -13.97
C GLN A 201 -20.63 -3.40 -13.50
N VAL A 202 -20.34 -2.91 -12.28
CA VAL A 202 -20.88 -1.63 -11.82
C VAL A 202 -20.39 -0.47 -12.69
N SER A 203 -19.10 -0.44 -13.03
CA SER A 203 -18.51 0.56 -13.90
C SER A 203 -19.14 0.58 -15.31
N GLU A 204 -19.40 -0.60 -15.88
CA GLU A 204 -20.04 -0.77 -17.18
C GLU A 204 -21.54 -0.45 -17.14
N GLY A 205 -22.16 -0.56 -15.95
CA GLY A 205 -23.57 -0.31 -15.68
C GLY A 205 -24.48 -1.53 -15.91
N SER A 206 -23.90 -2.72 -16.07
CA SER A 206 -24.64 -3.99 -16.07
C SER A 206 -25.11 -4.36 -14.66
N LEU A 207 -24.39 -3.93 -13.62
CA LEU A 207 -24.79 -4.03 -12.22
C LEU A 207 -25.02 -2.62 -11.64
N ALA A 208 -26.09 -2.42 -10.87
CA ALA A 208 -26.32 -1.10 -10.26
C ALA A 208 -25.46 -0.89 -9.01
N PHE A 209 -25.38 -1.91 -8.15
CA PHE A 209 -24.72 -1.83 -6.86
C PHE A 209 -23.96 -3.10 -6.49
N THR A 210 -22.79 -2.91 -5.90
CA THR A 210 -22.06 -3.95 -5.16
C THR A 210 -21.57 -3.39 -3.83
N ILE A 211 -21.01 -4.25 -2.97
CA ILE A 211 -20.31 -3.86 -1.75
C ILE A 211 -18.86 -4.31 -1.88
N ALA A 212 -17.93 -3.40 -1.59
CA ALA A 212 -16.50 -3.68 -1.58
C ALA A 212 -15.83 -2.93 -0.43
N ASP A 213 -14.59 -3.33 -0.09
CA ASP A 213 -13.81 -2.64 0.93
C ASP A 213 -13.28 -1.31 0.39
N SER A 214 -13.21 -0.29 1.26
CA SER A 214 -12.83 1.07 0.89
C SER A 214 -11.49 1.18 0.14
N ILE A 215 -10.53 0.31 0.47
CA ILE A 215 -9.23 0.23 -0.21
C ILE A 215 -9.39 -0.36 -1.61
N GLU A 216 -10.10 -1.48 -1.76
CA GLU A 216 -10.34 -2.13 -3.05
C GLU A 216 -11.07 -1.18 -4.01
N ILE A 217 -12.07 -0.45 -3.52
CA ILE A 217 -12.79 0.57 -4.30
C ILE A 217 -11.82 1.64 -4.80
N SER A 218 -10.96 2.15 -3.90
CA SER A 218 -10.02 3.22 -4.23
C SER A 218 -8.95 2.75 -5.23
N LEU A 219 -8.56 1.48 -5.19
CA LEU A 219 -7.69 0.87 -6.20
C LEU A 219 -8.44 0.72 -7.53
N ALA A 220 -9.66 0.21 -7.51
CA ALA A 220 -10.48 -0.04 -8.70
C ALA A 220 -10.85 1.25 -9.44
N GLN A 221 -11.11 2.35 -8.74
CA GLN A 221 -11.39 3.68 -9.31
C GLN A 221 -10.28 4.19 -10.24
N ARG A 222 -9.05 3.67 -10.13
CA ARG A 222 -7.92 4.06 -10.99
C ARG A 222 -7.99 3.43 -12.38
N VAL A 223 -8.72 2.33 -12.51
CA VAL A 223 -8.96 1.60 -13.77
C VAL A 223 -10.39 1.88 -14.26
N TYR A 224 -11.33 1.98 -13.34
CA TYR A 224 -12.75 2.19 -13.57
C TYR A 224 -13.22 3.51 -12.93
N PRO A 225 -12.92 4.67 -13.52
CA PRO A 225 -13.18 5.96 -12.89
C PRO A 225 -14.68 6.25 -12.71
N GLU A 226 -15.54 5.56 -13.44
CA GLU A 226 -17.00 5.61 -13.33
C GLU A 226 -17.51 5.04 -12.00
N LEU A 227 -16.67 4.37 -11.20
CA LEU A 227 -17.04 3.92 -9.86
C LEU A 227 -17.10 5.07 -8.85
N ALA A 228 -18.16 5.08 -8.06
CA ALA A 228 -18.36 6.04 -6.98
C ALA A 228 -18.93 5.35 -5.74
N THR A 229 -18.67 5.95 -4.57
CA THR A 229 -19.14 5.45 -3.29
C THR A 229 -20.47 6.11 -2.91
N ALA A 230 -21.43 5.30 -2.47
CA ALA A 230 -22.76 5.74 -2.07
C ALA A 230 -22.78 6.09 -0.57
N PHE A 231 -22.64 5.08 0.28
CA PHE A 231 -22.59 5.19 1.74
C PHE A 231 -21.83 4.00 2.34
N GLU A 232 -21.34 4.16 3.58
CA GLU A 232 -20.67 3.10 4.33
C GLU A 232 -21.69 2.17 4.99
N VAL A 233 -21.38 0.88 4.97
CA VAL A 233 -22.22 -0.19 5.50
C VAL A 233 -21.73 -0.67 6.86
N THR A 234 -20.43 -0.53 7.10
CA THR A 234 -19.76 -0.86 8.37
C THR A 234 -18.91 0.32 8.82
N ASP A 235 -18.61 0.37 10.12
CA ASP A 235 -17.48 1.15 10.63
C ASP A 235 -16.14 0.53 10.18
N ASP A 236 -15.03 1.14 10.59
CA ASP A 236 -13.68 0.64 10.37
C ASP A 236 -13.50 -0.79 10.92
N GLN A 237 -13.29 -1.74 10.02
CA GLN A 237 -13.01 -3.13 10.28
C GLN A 237 -11.51 -3.39 10.26
N PRO A 238 -10.97 -4.09 11.27
CA PRO A 238 -9.56 -4.43 11.30
C PRO A 238 -9.26 -5.53 10.27
N VAL A 239 -8.16 -5.37 9.54
CA VAL A 239 -7.63 -6.38 8.63
C VAL A 239 -6.45 -7.10 9.26
N SER A 240 -6.43 -8.43 9.13
CA SER A 240 -5.45 -9.29 9.80
C SER A 240 -5.17 -10.56 9.01
N TRP A 241 -4.01 -11.16 9.26
CA TRP A 241 -3.74 -12.53 8.86
C TRP A 241 -4.60 -13.50 9.67
N PHE A 242 -4.82 -14.71 9.16
CA PHE A 242 -5.55 -15.76 9.88
C PHE A 242 -4.73 -17.04 9.98
N ILE A 243 -4.78 -17.66 11.15
CA ILE A 243 -4.27 -19.02 11.38
C ILE A 243 -5.38 -19.90 11.94
N ARG A 244 -5.15 -21.21 11.94
CA ARG A 244 -6.07 -22.14 12.61
C ARG A 244 -6.14 -21.80 14.10
N ARG A 245 -7.32 -21.99 14.67
CA ARG A 245 -7.49 -21.97 16.12
C ARG A 245 -6.99 -23.31 16.66
N SER A 246 -6.05 -23.25 17.60
CA SER A 246 -5.40 -24.41 18.21
C SER A 246 -5.10 -24.08 19.67
N ASP A 247 -4.99 -25.11 20.52
CA ASP A 247 -4.47 -24.99 21.89
C ASP A 247 -2.95 -24.69 21.88
N ASP A 248 -2.29 -24.93 20.74
CA ASP A 248 -0.91 -24.53 20.52
C ASP A 248 -0.80 -23.07 20.09
N GLU A 249 -0.16 -22.29 20.96
CA GLU A 249 0.05 -20.84 20.82
C GLU A 249 1.38 -20.47 20.18
N SER A 250 2.23 -21.45 19.84
CA SER A 250 3.63 -21.22 19.43
C SER A 250 3.77 -20.33 18.20
N LEU A 251 3.04 -20.63 17.12
CA LEU A 251 3.06 -19.84 15.89
C LEU A 251 2.44 -18.45 16.11
N TYR A 252 1.37 -18.37 16.91
CA TYR A 252 0.67 -17.12 17.21
C TYR A 252 1.53 -16.16 18.03
N ALA A 253 2.19 -16.66 19.08
CA ALA A 253 3.06 -15.86 19.94
C ALA A 253 4.20 -15.24 19.12
N LEU A 254 4.81 -16.03 18.24
CA LEU A 254 5.87 -15.55 17.36
C LEU A 254 5.36 -14.55 16.31
N MET A 255 4.13 -14.72 15.83
CA MET A 255 3.47 -13.72 14.99
C MET A 255 3.29 -12.39 15.73
N ILE A 256 2.78 -12.40 16.96
CA ILE A 256 2.63 -11.16 17.76
C ILE A 256 3.99 -10.48 17.94
N GLU A 257 5.02 -11.23 18.31
CA GLU A 257 6.37 -10.71 18.48
C GLU A 257 6.90 -10.09 17.19
N PHE A 258 6.74 -10.78 16.06
CA PHE A 258 7.13 -10.28 14.74
C PHE A 258 6.44 -8.96 14.41
N PHE A 259 5.12 -8.87 14.52
CA PHE A 259 4.39 -7.61 14.26
C PHE A 259 4.84 -6.49 15.21
N GLY A 260 5.12 -6.81 16.47
CA GLY A 260 5.70 -5.86 17.43
C GLY A 260 7.04 -5.29 16.95
N LYS A 261 7.97 -6.15 16.53
CA LYS A 261 9.27 -5.77 15.97
C LYS A 261 9.10 -4.95 14.69
N GLN A 262 8.29 -5.39 13.74
CA GLN A 262 8.12 -4.72 12.45
C GLN A 262 7.40 -3.38 12.55
N LYS A 263 6.49 -3.22 13.52
CA LYS A 263 5.87 -1.94 13.82
C LYS A 263 6.89 -0.95 14.39
N GLN A 264 7.78 -1.40 15.28
CA GLN A 264 8.84 -0.56 15.83
C GLN A 264 9.90 -0.21 14.78
N ALA A 265 10.20 -1.15 13.87
CA ALA A 265 11.13 -0.93 12.76
C ALA A 265 10.55 -0.05 11.63
N GLY A 266 9.25 0.27 11.66
CA GLY A 266 8.59 1.10 10.65
C GLY A 266 8.24 0.37 9.34
N LEU A 267 8.54 -0.93 9.21
CA LEU A 267 8.25 -1.71 8.01
C LEU A 267 6.76 -1.69 7.65
N ILE A 268 5.88 -1.91 8.62
CA ILE A 268 4.43 -1.95 8.39
C ILE A 268 3.95 -0.60 7.84
N SER A 269 4.42 0.51 8.41
CA SER A 269 4.07 1.85 7.94
C SER A 269 4.64 2.14 6.55
N SER A 270 5.85 1.66 6.25
CA SER A 270 6.45 1.77 4.91
C SER A 270 5.67 0.98 3.86
N LEU A 271 5.22 -0.24 4.19
CA LEU A 271 4.39 -1.06 3.31
C LEU A 271 2.98 -0.47 3.13
N GLU A 272 2.34 -0.03 4.22
CA GLU A 272 1.06 0.71 4.15
C GLU A 272 1.21 1.94 3.25
N GLU A 273 2.28 2.71 3.41
CA GLU A 273 2.56 3.87 2.56
C GLU A 273 2.76 3.45 1.10
N LYS A 274 3.55 2.41 0.83
CA LYS A 274 3.87 1.92 -0.51
C LYS A 274 2.63 1.51 -1.30
N TYR A 275 1.70 0.77 -0.68
CA TYR A 275 0.55 0.15 -1.34
C TYR A 275 -0.77 0.91 -1.16
N ILE A 276 -0.94 1.59 -0.02
CA ILE A 276 -2.23 2.18 0.40
C ILE A 276 -2.11 3.70 0.55
N GLY A 277 -0.93 4.25 0.83
CA GLY A 277 -0.74 5.68 1.17
C GLY A 277 -1.23 6.71 0.15
N HIS A 278 -1.56 6.28 -1.06
CA HIS A 278 -2.03 7.07 -2.21
C HIS A 278 -3.50 6.80 -2.61
N VAL A 279 -4.27 6.06 -1.80
CA VAL A 279 -5.68 5.73 -2.08
C VAL A 279 -6.69 6.83 -1.72
N GLY A 280 -6.33 7.76 -0.83
CA GLY A 280 -7.29 8.69 -0.22
C GLY A 280 -7.80 9.86 -1.08
N THR A 281 -7.23 10.10 -2.27
CA THR A 281 -7.67 11.21 -3.16
C THR A 281 -7.93 10.69 -4.57
N PHE A 282 -9.21 10.69 -4.97
CA PHE A 282 -9.64 10.34 -6.32
C PHE A 282 -10.11 11.59 -7.08
N ASP A 283 -9.50 11.84 -8.24
CA ASP A 283 -9.93 12.88 -9.19
C ASP A 283 -10.53 12.21 -10.43
N TYR A 284 -11.86 12.22 -10.51
CA TYR A 284 -12.60 11.60 -11.61
C TYR A 284 -12.25 12.19 -12.98
N VAL A 285 -12.17 13.51 -13.07
CA VAL A 285 -12.01 14.21 -14.35
C VAL A 285 -10.59 13.99 -14.90
N ASP A 286 -9.59 14.14 -14.02
CA ASP A 286 -8.20 13.92 -14.38
C ASP A 286 -7.92 12.45 -14.72
N THR A 287 -8.42 11.50 -13.93
CA THR A 287 -8.24 10.06 -14.19
C THR A 287 -8.83 9.68 -15.55
N ARG A 288 -10.05 10.13 -15.86
CA ARG A 288 -10.70 9.85 -17.14
C ARG A 288 -9.95 10.48 -18.32
N ALA A 289 -9.43 11.69 -18.14
CA ALA A 289 -8.60 12.35 -19.15
C ALA A 289 -7.29 11.58 -19.39
N PHE A 290 -6.67 11.06 -18.32
CA PHE A 290 -5.47 10.25 -18.38
C PHE A 290 -5.69 8.90 -19.08
N LEU A 291 -6.73 8.14 -18.72
CA LEU A 291 -7.06 6.87 -19.39
C LEU A 291 -7.28 7.07 -20.89
N ARG A 292 -8.02 8.11 -21.30
CA ARG A 292 -8.15 8.47 -22.72
C ARG A 292 -6.83 8.82 -23.37
N ALA A 293 -5.92 9.46 -22.65
CA ALA A 293 -4.58 9.76 -23.17
C ALA A 293 -3.76 8.47 -23.34
N ILE A 294 -3.92 7.49 -22.44
CA ILE A 294 -3.27 6.18 -22.57
C ILE A 294 -3.66 5.55 -23.91
N ASP A 295 -4.93 5.53 -24.28
CA ASP A 295 -5.35 4.92 -25.55
C ASP A 295 -4.90 5.74 -26.77
N ASN A 296 -5.04 7.07 -26.69
CA ASN A 296 -4.94 7.93 -27.87
C ASN A 296 -3.56 8.58 -28.09
N ARG A 297 -2.70 8.66 -27.07
CA ARG A 297 -1.43 9.39 -27.13
C ARG A 297 -0.24 8.55 -26.70
N LEU A 298 -0.37 7.71 -25.68
CA LEU A 298 0.74 6.92 -25.17
C LEU A 298 1.39 5.99 -26.21
N PRO A 299 0.68 5.34 -27.16
CA PRO A 299 1.30 4.43 -28.13
C PRO A 299 2.39 5.10 -28.96
N LYS A 300 2.25 6.41 -29.22
CA LYS A 300 3.27 7.20 -29.92
C LYS A 300 4.56 7.39 -29.11
N TRP A 301 4.47 7.43 -27.79
CA TRP A 301 5.57 7.79 -26.89
C TRP A 301 6.14 6.60 -26.10
N SER A 302 5.36 5.53 -25.91
CA SER A 302 5.75 4.36 -25.13
C SER A 302 7.06 3.71 -25.60
N PRO A 303 7.40 3.62 -26.90
CA PRO A 303 8.70 3.07 -27.30
C PRO A 303 9.87 3.90 -26.79
N MET A 304 9.68 5.22 -26.70
CA MET A 304 10.69 6.15 -26.22
C MET A 304 10.85 6.10 -24.70
N PHE A 305 9.74 5.99 -23.97
CA PHE A 305 9.80 5.76 -22.52
C PHE A 305 10.52 4.44 -22.22
N LYS A 306 10.13 3.33 -22.88
CA LYS A 306 10.79 2.03 -22.73
C LYS A 306 12.29 2.09 -23.04
N LYS A 307 12.69 2.77 -24.12
CA LYS A 307 14.09 2.91 -24.53
C LYS A 307 14.95 3.70 -23.52
N TYR A 308 14.38 4.72 -22.87
CA TYR A 308 15.14 5.68 -22.06
C TYR A 308 14.87 5.58 -20.56
N ALA A 309 14.04 4.65 -20.10
CA ALA A 309 13.74 4.50 -18.68
C ALA A 309 14.94 4.02 -17.85
N GLU A 310 15.86 3.29 -18.49
CA GLU A 310 17.08 2.75 -17.86
C GLU A 310 16.73 1.89 -16.63
N GLU A 311 17.10 2.30 -15.41
CA GLU A 311 16.79 1.57 -14.17
C GLU A 311 15.37 1.80 -13.63
N PHE A 312 14.62 2.75 -14.20
CA PHE A 312 13.25 3.02 -13.78
C PHE A 312 12.26 2.20 -14.59
N ASP A 313 11.11 1.89 -14.00
CA ASP A 313 9.97 1.41 -14.78
C ASP A 313 9.55 2.49 -15.79
N TRP A 314 9.46 2.11 -17.07
CA TRP A 314 9.06 3.04 -18.13
C TRP A 314 7.66 3.64 -17.91
N ARG A 315 6.77 2.91 -17.23
CA ARG A 315 5.43 3.36 -16.85
C ARG A 315 5.49 4.48 -15.82
N LEU A 316 6.44 4.43 -14.87
CA LEU A 316 6.71 5.52 -13.92
C LEU A 316 7.24 6.76 -14.66
N VAL A 317 8.16 6.58 -15.62
CA VAL A 317 8.67 7.68 -16.44
C VAL A 317 7.55 8.30 -17.29
N ALA A 318 6.66 7.48 -17.86
CA ALA A 318 5.50 7.95 -18.60
C ALA A 318 4.54 8.73 -17.70
N ALA A 319 4.26 8.26 -16.49
CA ALA A 319 3.43 8.95 -15.50
C ALA A 319 4.03 10.31 -15.10
N LEU A 320 5.33 10.37 -14.83
CA LEU A 320 6.07 11.62 -14.60
C LEU A 320 5.92 12.58 -15.78
N ALA A 321 6.14 12.10 -17.02
CA ALA A 321 5.99 12.92 -18.22
C ALA A 321 4.56 13.44 -18.44
N TYR A 322 3.56 12.66 -18.04
CA TYR A 322 2.16 13.08 -18.10
C TYR A 322 1.88 14.20 -17.09
N GLN A 323 2.31 14.03 -15.84
CA GLN A 323 2.19 15.09 -14.82
C GLN A 323 2.88 16.39 -15.27
N GLU A 324 3.99 16.31 -16.00
CA GLU A 324 4.71 17.49 -16.48
C GLU A 324 4.03 18.19 -17.67
N SER A 325 3.55 17.43 -18.66
CA SER A 325 3.17 18.03 -19.94
C SER A 325 1.93 17.41 -20.60
N HIS A 326 1.26 16.45 -19.97
CA HIS A 326 0.21 15.64 -20.59
C HIS A 326 0.67 15.00 -21.92
N TRP A 327 1.94 14.60 -21.94
CA TRP A 327 2.70 14.12 -23.10
C TRP A 327 2.78 15.10 -24.28
N ASN A 328 2.85 16.40 -24.01
CA ASN A 328 3.03 17.43 -25.02
C ASN A 328 4.51 17.87 -25.11
N PRO A 329 5.27 17.46 -26.15
CA PRO A 329 6.67 17.85 -26.30
C PRO A 329 6.87 19.35 -26.53
N ARG A 330 5.81 20.10 -26.85
CA ARG A 330 5.85 21.55 -27.08
C ARG A 330 5.31 22.35 -25.91
N ALA A 331 5.05 21.72 -24.76
CA ALA A 331 4.53 22.40 -23.59
C ALA A 331 5.49 23.50 -23.11
N LYS A 332 4.92 24.60 -22.62
CA LYS A 332 5.64 25.78 -22.13
C LYS A 332 4.92 26.30 -20.89
N SER A 333 5.65 26.54 -19.81
CA SER A 333 5.11 27.20 -18.63
C SER A 333 5.41 28.71 -18.63
N PRO A 334 4.66 29.50 -17.85
CA PRO A 334 5.01 30.90 -17.54
C PRO A 334 6.36 31.03 -16.82
N THR A 335 6.77 30.01 -16.06
CA THR A 335 8.03 29.96 -15.31
C THR A 335 9.25 29.57 -16.16
N GLY A 336 9.07 29.32 -17.46
CA GLY A 336 10.15 29.07 -18.41
C GLY A 336 10.60 27.62 -18.54
N VAL A 337 9.97 26.67 -17.85
CA VAL A 337 10.14 25.23 -18.13
C VAL A 337 9.45 24.85 -19.43
N ARG A 338 10.02 23.88 -20.15
CA ARG A 338 9.56 23.50 -21.50
C ARG A 338 9.79 22.02 -21.78
N GLY A 339 9.00 21.48 -22.68
CA GLY A 339 9.19 20.13 -23.22
C GLY A 339 8.37 19.05 -22.52
N MET A 340 8.56 17.82 -22.98
CA MET A 340 7.87 16.62 -22.48
C MET A 340 8.04 16.43 -20.97
N MET A 341 9.25 16.65 -20.47
CA MET A 341 9.64 16.50 -19.05
C MET A 341 9.79 17.84 -18.33
N MET A 342 9.31 18.95 -18.94
CA MET A 342 9.35 20.30 -18.37
C MET A 342 10.70 20.70 -17.73
N LEU A 343 11.78 20.59 -18.49
CA LEU A 343 13.11 20.90 -17.98
C LEU A 343 13.37 22.40 -17.98
N THR A 344 14.06 22.91 -16.96
CA THR A 344 14.61 24.28 -16.97
C THR A 344 15.81 24.37 -17.92
N LEU A 345 16.24 25.58 -18.29
CA LEU A 345 17.48 25.77 -19.07
C LEU A 345 18.73 25.26 -18.32
N PRO A 346 18.95 25.60 -17.03
CA PRO A 346 20.07 25.04 -16.27
C PRO A 346 20.05 23.51 -16.19
N THR A 347 18.88 22.92 -15.93
CA THR A 347 18.73 21.45 -15.88
C THR A 347 19.09 20.83 -17.22
N ALA A 348 18.55 21.35 -18.32
CA ALA A 348 18.84 20.89 -19.68
C ALA A 348 20.34 20.91 -19.99
N LYS A 349 21.03 22.00 -19.64
CA LYS A 349 22.49 22.11 -19.78
C LYS A 349 23.22 21.07 -18.93
N SER A 350 22.80 20.88 -17.67
CA SER A 350 23.43 19.94 -16.74
C SER A 350 23.32 18.46 -17.14
N VAL A 351 22.30 18.10 -17.93
CA VAL A 351 22.10 16.73 -18.43
C VAL A 351 22.58 16.54 -19.87
N GLY A 352 22.99 17.63 -20.55
CA GLY A 352 23.62 17.60 -21.86
C GLY A 352 22.64 17.60 -23.03
N ILE A 353 21.43 18.16 -22.86
CA ILE A 353 20.43 18.24 -23.93
C ILE A 353 20.43 19.63 -24.59
N LYS A 354 20.29 19.66 -25.92
CA LYS A 354 20.36 20.90 -26.72
C LYS A 354 18.98 21.50 -26.98
N ASN A 355 17.96 20.66 -27.17
CA ASN A 355 16.61 21.09 -27.49
C ASN A 355 15.57 20.44 -26.56
N ARG A 356 15.02 21.25 -25.64
CA ARG A 356 13.96 20.82 -24.71
C ARG A 356 12.64 20.48 -25.41
N LEU A 357 12.38 21.00 -26.61
CA LEU A 357 11.14 20.74 -27.36
C LEU A 357 11.20 19.48 -28.24
N ASN A 358 12.38 18.85 -28.34
CA ASN A 358 12.51 17.53 -28.94
C ASN A 358 12.14 16.48 -27.88
N ALA A 359 11.14 15.63 -28.19
CA ALA A 359 10.59 14.66 -27.25
C ALA A 359 11.67 13.71 -26.70
N GLU A 360 12.51 13.18 -27.58
CA GLU A 360 13.58 12.24 -27.24
C GLU A 360 14.62 12.84 -26.30
N GLN A 361 15.12 14.03 -26.64
CA GLN A 361 16.04 14.75 -25.78
C GLN A 361 15.40 15.13 -24.45
N SER A 362 14.12 15.53 -24.46
CA SER A 362 13.42 15.90 -23.23
C SER A 362 13.25 14.69 -22.30
N ILE A 363 12.81 13.54 -22.82
CA ILE A 363 12.64 12.29 -22.05
C ILE A 363 13.98 11.81 -21.51
N LYS A 364 15.00 11.66 -22.37
CA LYS A 364 16.35 11.24 -21.96
C LYS A 364 16.95 12.18 -20.90
N GLY A 365 16.79 13.49 -21.09
CA GLY A 365 17.27 14.49 -20.14
C GLY A 365 16.54 14.44 -18.80
N GLY A 366 15.21 14.22 -18.82
CA GLY A 366 14.38 14.10 -17.63
C GLY A 366 14.74 12.88 -16.80
N VAL A 367 14.88 11.71 -17.44
CA VAL A 367 15.30 10.47 -16.75
C VAL A 367 16.69 10.64 -16.14
N LYS A 368 17.66 11.19 -16.88
CA LYS A 368 19.00 11.47 -16.36
C LYS A 368 18.98 12.45 -15.18
N TYR A 369 18.08 13.43 -15.18
CA TYR A 369 17.93 14.36 -14.05
C TYR A 369 17.29 13.66 -12.85
N LEU A 370 16.27 12.82 -13.06
CA LEU A 370 15.64 12.01 -12.01
C LEU A 370 16.65 11.08 -11.33
N ARG A 371 17.48 10.36 -12.10
CA ARG A 371 18.60 9.56 -11.56
C ARG A 371 19.53 10.37 -10.69
N LYS A 372 19.95 11.56 -11.16
CA LYS A 372 20.81 12.46 -10.36
C LYS A 372 20.16 12.85 -9.04
N LEU A 373 18.84 13.04 -9.02
CA LEU A 373 18.10 13.36 -7.79
C LEU A 373 18.04 12.15 -6.86
N VAL A 374 17.67 10.96 -7.37
CA VAL A 374 17.65 9.69 -6.61
C VAL A 374 19.00 9.42 -5.95
N ASN A 375 20.10 9.54 -6.72
CA ASN A 375 21.46 9.34 -6.20
C ASN A 375 21.90 10.39 -5.18
N ARG A 376 21.23 11.54 -5.13
CA ARG A 376 21.51 12.60 -4.14
C ARG A 376 20.67 12.43 -2.88
N ILE A 377 19.58 11.67 -2.93
CA ILE A 377 18.79 11.33 -1.75
C ILE A 377 19.67 10.47 -0.81
N PRO A 378 19.80 10.83 0.48
CA PRO A 378 20.69 10.13 1.40
C PRO A 378 20.41 8.63 1.52
N ASP A 379 21.48 7.86 1.73
CA ASP A 379 21.42 6.40 1.85
C ASP A 379 20.72 5.91 3.13
N SER A 380 20.45 6.81 4.08
CA SER A 380 19.57 6.54 5.21
C SER A 380 18.12 6.28 4.81
N ILE A 381 17.70 6.76 3.63
CA ILE A 381 16.35 6.52 3.08
C ILE A 381 16.35 5.17 2.37
N PRO A 382 15.39 4.27 2.69
CA PRO A 382 15.23 3.00 2.00
C PRO A 382 15.15 3.15 0.48
N VAL A 383 15.78 2.24 -0.26
CA VAL A 383 15.92 2.32 -1.73
C VAL A 383 14.56 2.48 -2.42
N HIS A 384 13.54 1.76 -1.97
CA HIS A 384 12.19 1.82 -2.55
C HIS A 384 11.47 3.14 -2.29
N GLU A 385 11.91 3.93 -1.30
CA GLU A 385 11.32 5.24 -0.97
C GLU A 385 12.07 6.40 -1.61
N LYS A 386 13.35 6.24 -1.95
CA LYS A 386 14.18 7.31 -2.54
C LYS A 386 13.51 7.98 -3.74
N ILE A 387 12.73 7.23 -4.52
CA ILE A 387 12.01 7.75 -5.67
C ILE A 387 10.98 8.83 -5.30
N TRP A 388 10.28 8.71 -4.17
CA TRP A 388 9.28 9.69 -3.73
C TRP A 388 9.93 11.00 -3.30
N PHE A 389 11.03 10.91 -2.57
CA PHE A 389 11.87 12.06 -2.22
C PHE A 389 12.48 12.72 -3.46
N ALA A 390 12.88 11.93 -4.46
CA ALA A 390 13.43 12.44 -5.71
C ALA A 390 12.37 13.15 -6.55
N LEU A 391 11.14 12.63 -6.64
CA LEU A 391 10.03 13.28 -7.35
C LEU A 391 9.61 14.59 -6.67
N ALA A 392 9.53 14.62 -5.34
CA ALA A 392 9.31 15.86 -4.60
C ALA A 392 10.46 16.86 -4.84
N SER A 393 11.71 16.39 -4.85
CA SER A 393 12.89 17.20 -5.18
C SER A 393 12.91 17.68 -6.63
N TYR A 394 12.31 16.93 -7.57
CA TYR A 394 12.16 17.30 -8.97
C TYR A 394 11.27 18.55 -9.08
N ASN A 395 10.17 18.56 -8.33
CA ASN A 395 9.18 19.64 -8.33
C ASN A 395 9.62 20.89 -7.55
N MET A 396 9.98 20.74 -6.27
CA MET A 396 10.28 21.88 -5.38
C MET A 396 11.78 22.10 -5.14
N GLY A 397 12.65 21.21 -5.60
CA GLY A 397 14.09 21.29 -5.38
C GLY A 397 14.59 20.54 -4.15
N PHE A 398 15.78 19.96 -4.29
CA PHE A 398 16.43 19.14 -3.26
C PHE A 398 16.63 19.86 -1.91
N GLY A 399 16.96 21.16 -1.93
CA GLY A 399 17.20 21.94 -0.71
C GLY A 399 15.97 21.97 0.20
N HIS A 400 14.80 22.26 -0.37
CA HIS A 400 13.52 22.27 0.35
C HIS A 400 13.09 20.87 0.78
N MET A 401 13.42 19.82 0.00
CA MET A 401 13.20 18.43 0.43
C MET A 401 14.00 18.10 1.69
N MET A 402 15.25 18.55 1.77
CA MET A 402 16.06 18.36 2.98
C MET A 402 15.56 19.20 4.15
N ASP A 403 14.97 20.37 3.91
CA ASP A 403 14.29 21.15 4.95
C ASP A 403 13.06 20.43 5.50
N ALA A 404 12.27 19.78 4.64
CA ALA A 404 11.14 18.94 5.07
C ALA A 404 11.62 17.82 6.01
N ARG A 405 12.71 17.11 5.65
CA ARG A 405 13.30 16.06 6.49
C ARG A 405 13.77 16.58 7.84
N ARG A 406 14.48 17.71 7.87
CA ARG A 406 14.90 18.34 9.13
C ARG A 406 13.71 18.73 10.00
N LEU A 407 12.65 19.27 9.38
CA LEU A 407 11.42 19.62 10.09
C LEU A 407 10.76 18.38 10.68
N THR A 408 10.66 17.28 9.93
CA THR A 408 10.13 15.99 10.41
C THR A 408 10.89 15.50 11.64
N ARG A 409 12.23 15.44 11.57
CA ARG A 409 13.07 15.05 12.71
C ARG A 409 12.85 15.96 13.92
N SER A 410 12.77 17.28 13.71
CA SER A 410 12.56 18.24 14.81
C SER A 410 11.21 18.10 15.50
N GLN A 411 10.24 17.45 14.84
CA GLN A 411 8.90 17.17 15.35
C GLN A 411 8.74 15.73 15.84
N GLY A 412 9.85 14.97 15.93
CA GLY A 412 9.85 13.58 16.41
C GLY A 412 9.35 12.54 15.40
N GLY A 413 9.15 12.92 14.14
CA GLY A 413 8.86 11.95 13.07
C GLY A 413 10.14 11.39 12.45
N ASP A 414 10.00 10.32 11.69
CA ASP A 414 11.10 9.70 10.96
C ASP A 414 11.44 10.52 9.69
N PRO A 415 12.62 11.14 9.59
CA PRO A 415 13.03 11.90 8.41
C PRO A 415 13.37 11.02 7.19
N ASP A 416 13.46 9.71 7.37
CA ASP A 416 13.80 8.73 6.34
C ASP A 416 12.57 7.98 5.79
N ALA A 417 11.42 8.09 6.47
CA ALA A 417 10.13 7.57 6.00
C ALA A 417 9.33 8.64 5.24
N TRP A 418 8.93 8.32 4.01
CA TRP A 418 8.09 9.18 3.18
C TRP A 418 6.74 9.47 3.84
N SER A 419 6.14 8.47 4.51
CA SER A 419 4.87 8.60 5.26
C SER A 419 4.90 9.76 6.26
N ASP A 420 6.03 9.95 6.94
CA ASP A 420 6.18 10.98 7.96
C ASP A 420 6.55 12.32 7.34
N VAL A 421 7.44 12.31 6.34
CA VAL A 421 7.95 13.52 5.70
C VAL A 421 6.89 14.21 4.84
N LYS A 422 6.03 13.45 4.15
CA LYS A 422 5.01 14.01 3.25
C LYS A 422 4.04 14.94 3.99
N ASP A 423 3.68 14.62 5.22
CA ASP A 423 2.81 15.43 6.08
C ASP A 423 3.41 16.80 6.44
N ARG A 424 4.74 16.94 6.37
CA ARG A 424 5.46 18.18 6.70
C ARG A 424 5.70 19.06 5.49
N LEU A 425 5.55 18.54 4.26
CA LEU A 425 5.69 19.32 3.04
C LEU A 425 4.78 20.56 3.02
N PRO A 426 3.46 20.47 3.31
CA PRO A 426 2.58 21.65 3.32
C PRO A 426 2.97 22.70 4.36
N LEU A 427 3.69 22.31 5.42
CA LEU A 427 4.11 23.22 6.48
C LEU A 427 5.17 24.22 6.01
N LEU A 428 5.94 23.90 4.95
CA LEU A 428 6.96 24.78 4.38
C LEU A 428 6.39 26.07 3.74
N ARG A 429 5.06 26.20 3.63
CA ARG A 429 4.40 27.46 3.25
C ARG A 429 4.10 28.38 4.43
N LYS A 430 4.02 27.83 5.64
CA LYS A 430 3.60 28.59 6.81
C LYS A 430 4.84 29.22 7.45
N ARG A 431 4.83 30.55 7.64
CA ARG A 431 5.95 31.34 8.19
C ARG A 431 6.53 30.74 9.47
N LYS A 432 5.66 30.26 10.37
CA LYS A 432 6.03 29.59 11.64
C LYS A 432 7.06 28.46 11.46
N TYR A 433 7.03 27.76 10.34
CA TYR A 433 7.93 26.65 10.06
C TYR A 433 9.06 27.07 9.12
N PHE A 434 8.78 27.66 7.96
CA PHE A 434 9.83 27.94 6.97
C PHE A 434 10.87 28.96 7.45
N SER A 435 10.53 29.85 8.39
CA SER A 435 11.51 30.80 8.94
C SER A 435 12.62 30.10 9.75
N LYS A 436 12.45 28.82 10.08
CA LYS A 436 13.42 27.99 10.80
C LYS A 436 14.20 27.06 9.86
N THR A 437 13.93 27.09 8.57
CA THR A 437 14.56 26.19 7.59
C THR A 437 15.62 26.93 6.78
N ARG A 438 16.58 26.19 6.21
CA ARG A 438 17.75 26.79 5.54
C ARG A 438 17.38 27.48 4.23
N TYR A 439 16.47 26.89 3.46
CA TYR A 439 16.06 27.36 2.15
C TYR A 439 14.76 28.18 2.20
N GLY A 440 14.12 28.28 3.36
CA GLY A 440 12.95 29.13 3.57
C GLY A 440 11.68 28.61 2.90
N TYR A 441 10.85 29.55 2.45
CA TYR A 441 9.52 29.28 1.89
C TYR A 441 9.59 28.29 0.72
N ALA A 442 8.72 27.28 0.74
CA ALA A 442 8.51 26.37 -0.38
C ALA A 442 7.03 26.06 -0.57
N ARG A 443 6.62 25.81 -1.81
CA ARG A 443 5.26 25.34 -2.12
C ARG A 443 5.12 23.84 -1.92
N GLY A 444 5.42 23.36 -0.71
CA GLY A 444 5.49 21.91 -0.45
C GLY A 444 4.17 21.16 -0.63
N ASN A 445 3.01 21.82 -0.54
CA ASN A 445 1.74 21.18 -0.91
C ASN A 445 1.66 20.87 -2.42
N GLU A 446 2.24 21.71 -3.29
CA GLU A 446 2.30 21.43 -4.73
C GLU A 446 3.20 20.22 -4.99
N ALA A 447 4.34 20.12 -4.28
CA ALA A 447 5.22 18.96 -4.38
C ALA A 447 4.56 17.66 -3.88
N LEU A 448 3.79 17.73 -2.78
CA LEU A 448 3.00 16.60 -2.30
C LEU A 448 1.99 16.15 -3.35
N THR A 449 1.14 17.06 -3.84
CA THR A 449 0.16 16.75 -4.89
C THR A 449 0.83 16.21 -6.16
N TYR A 450 2.00 16.74 -6.53
CA TYR A 450 2.77 16.28 -7.68
C TYR A 450 3.19 14.81 -7.54
N VAL A 451 3.72 14.40 -6.38
CA VAL A 451 4.09 13.00 -6.12
C VAL A 451 2.85 12.11 -6.13
N GLU A 452 1.78 12.50 -5.45
CA GLU A 452 0.56 11.69 -5.37
C GLU A 452 -0.13 11.52 -6.74
N ASN A 453 -0.12 12.56 -7.59
CA ASN A 453 -0.61 12.45 -8.95
C ASN A 453 0.22 11.48 -9.79
N ILE A 454 1.55 11.53 -9.71
CA ILE A 454 2.42 10.59 -10.44
C ILE A 454 2.16 9.15 -9.99
N ARG A 455 1.99 8.92 -8.68
CA ARG A 455 1.60 7.61 -8.15
C ARG A 455 0.26 7.15 -8.71
N ARG A 456 -0.75 8.03 -8.74
CA ARG A 456 -2.06 7.74 -9.35
C ARG A 456 -1.93 7.37 -10.82
N TYR A 457 -1.25 8.19 -11.64
CA TYR A 457 -1.03 7.92 -13.06
C TYR A 457 -0.28 6.62 -13.30
N TYR A 458 0.76 6.35 -12.50
CA TYR A 458 1.53 5.12 -12.61
C TYR A 458 0.67 3.89 -12.37
N GLN A 459 -0.14 3.90 -11.30
CA GLN A 459 -1.04 2.80 -10.96
C GLN A 459 -2.19 2.64 -11.96
N SER A 460 -2.82 3.73 -12.40
CA SER A 460 -3.82 3.71 -13.48
C SER A 460 -3.25 3.14 -14.77
N LEU A 461 -2.00 3.48 -15.10
CA LEU A 461 -1.34 2.96 -16.30
C LEU A 461 -1.07 1.46 -16.22
N ILE A 462 -0.58 0.96 -15.07
CA ILE A 462 -0.40 -0.48 -14.85
C ILE A 462 -1.76 -1.19 -15.01
N GLY A 463 -2.76 -0.80 -14.23
CA GLY A 463 -4.05 -1.49 -14.22
C GLY A 463 -4.78 -1.44 -15.57
N HIS A 464 -4.68 -0.34 -16.32
CA HIS A 464 -5.27 -0.23 -17.66
C HIS A 464 -4.57 -1.13 -18.68
N LEU A 465 -3.24 -1.23 -18.64
CA LEU A 465 -2.49 -2.12 -19.53
C LEU A 465 -2.77 -3.58 -19.22
N ASP A 466 -2.81 -3.95 -17.94
CA ASP A 466 -3.08 -5.33 -17.51
C ASP A 466 -4.50 -5.74 -17.90
N SER A 467 -5.49 -4.85 -17.70
CA SER A 467 -6.88 -5.09 -18.09
C SER A 467 -7.03 -5.31 -19.60
N ASN A 468 -6.30 -4.55 -20.42
CA ASN A 468 -6.30 -4.72 -21.88
C ASN A 468 -5.60 -6.01 -22.31
N ALA A 469 -4.51 -6.41 -21.64
CA ALA A 469 -3.83 -7.68 -21.92
C ALA A 469 -4.72 -8.89 -21.61
N ILE A 470 -5.46 -8.84 -20.49
CA ILE A 470 -6.46 -9.86 -20.13
C ILE A 470 -7.58 -9.89 -21.17
N ALA A 471 -8.12 -8.74 -21.56
CA ALA A 471 -9.18 -8.66 -22.58
C ALA A 471 -8.73 -9.14 -23.97
N ALA A 472 -7.44 -9.01 -24.30
CA ALA A 472 -6.85 -9.50 -25.54
C ALA A 472 -6.52 -11.00 -25.52
N GLY A 473 -6.74 -11.70 -24.40
CA GLY A 473 -6.48 -13.13 -24.26
C GLY A 473 -4.99 -13.49 -24.16
N GLU A 474 -4.11 -12.52 -23.89
CA GLU A 474 -2.65 -12.74 -23.87
C GLU A 474 -2.15 -13.45 -22.59
N ASN A 475 -3.01 -13.63 -21.57
CA ASN A 475 -2.66 -14.23 -20.27
C ASN A 475 -3.59 -15.38 -19.80
N GLY A 476 -4.44 -15.95 -20.66
CA GLY A 476 -5.46 -16.92 -20.25
C GLY A 476 -5.25 -18.34 -20.82
N GLU A 477 -4.47 -19.18 -20.13
CA GLU A 477 -4.76 -20.61 -20.15
C GLU A 477 -5.96 -20.85 -19.22
N GLU A 478 -7.12 -21.21 -19.79
CA GLU A 478 -8.21 -21.83 -19.03
C GLU A 478 -7.71 -23.18 -18.49
N THR A 479 -7.11 -23.18 -17.31
CA THR A 479 -6.69 -24.40 -16.62
C THR A 479 -7.87 -24.94 -15.81
N GLU A 480 -8.17 -26.23 -15.95
CA GLU A 480 -9.11 -26.95 -15.08
C GLU A 480 -8.78 -26.69 -13.60
N ILE A 481 -9.83 -26.45 -12.83
CA ILE A 481 -9.82 -25.83 -11.50
C ILE A 481 -9.26 -26.81 -10.46
N ASP A 482 -7.96 -26.73 -10.21
CA ASP A 482 -7.40 -26.96 -8.87
C ASP A 482 -7.21 -25.58 -8.21
N ASP A 483 -8.02 -25.27 -7.18
CA ASP A 483 -8.21 -23.92 -6.63
C ASP A 483 -6.95 -23.32 -5.99
N LEU A 484 -5.91 -24.11 -5.76
CA LEU A 484 -4.63 -23.68 -5.18
C LEU A 484 -3.49 -23.89 -6.19
N ALA A 485 -3.00 -22.80 -6.77
CA ALA A 485 -1.76 -22.82 -7.52
C ALA A 485 -0.57 -22.63 -6.57
N VAL A 486 0.45 -23.50 -6.66
CA VAL A 486 1.73 -23.27 -5.97
C VAL A 486 2.65 -22.54 -6.93
N ILE A 487 3.06 -21.31 -6.57
CA ILE A 487 4.05 -20.57 -7.34
C ILE A 487 5.40 -20.66 -6.62
N PRO A 488 6.44 -21.24 -7.25
CA PRO A 488 7.76 -21.29 -6.65
C PRO A 488 8.30 -19.87 -6.47
N ALA A 489 8.67 -19.51 -5.23
CA ALA A 489 9.37 -18.27 -4.97
C ALA A 489 10.72 -18.27 -5.72
N PRO A 490 11.07 -17.18 -6.45
CA PRO A 490 12.40 -17.09 -7.06
C PRO A 490 13.48 -17.17 -5.96
N PRO A 491 14.64 -17.78 -6.25
CA PRO A 491 15.71 -17.89 -5.29
C PRO A 491 16.15 -16.50 -4.82
N ILE A 492 16.28 -16.33 -3.51
CA ILE A 492 16.77 -15.11 -2.87
C ILE A 492 18.15 -14.83 -3.45
N ALA A 493 18.30 -13.77 -4.23
CA ALA A 493 19.61 -13.26 -4.60
C ALA A 493 20.27 -12.74 -3.33
N GLU A 494 21.28 -13.46 -2.82
CA GLU A 494 22.18 -12.94 -1.81
C GLU A 494 22.70 -11.58 -2.29
N GLN A 495 22.43 -10.52 -1.52
CA GLN A 495 23.00 -9.22 -1.78
C GLN A 495 24.52 -9.33 -1.70
N ALA A 496 25.17 -9.26 -2.85
CA ALA A 496 26.61 -9.25 -2.97
C ALA A 496 27.21 -8.02 -2.26
N GLY A 497 28.21 -8.25 -1.40
CA GLY A 497 29.19 -7.22 -1.07
C GLY A 497 29.67 -7.11 0.37
N THR A 498 30.10 -8.20 1.01
CA THR A 498 31.20 -8.11 1.99
C THR A 498 32.51 -8.35 1.24
N PRO A 499 33.50 -7.44 1.25
CA PRO A 499 34.78 -7.69 0.60
C PRO A 499 35.52 -8.75 1.40
N LYS A 500 35.64 -9.96 0.85
CA LYS A 500 36.64 -10.94 1.31
C LYS A 500 38.01 -10.39 0.98
N SER A 501 38.78 -10.13 2.03
CA SER A 501 40.22 -9.95 2.00
C SER A 501 40.87 -11.22 1.42
N SER A 502 41.39 -11.13 0.20
CA SER A 502 42.34 -12.10 -0.33
C SER A 502 43.72 -11.45 -0.27
N THR A 503 44.53 -11.86 0.68
CA THR A 503 45.95 -11.52 0.77
C THR A 503 46.73 -12.79 0.41
N GLU A 504 47.40 -12.81 -0.74
CA GLU A 504 48.65 -13.54 -0.97
C GLU A 504 49.41 -12.85 -2.11
N PRO A 505 50.76 -12.92 -2.12
CA PRO A 505 51.61 -11.75 -2.34
C PRO A 505 52.20 -11.74 -3.76
N GLN A 506 52.21 -10.57 -4.39
CA GLN A 506 53.10 -10.32 -5.53
C GLN A 506 54.32 -9.54 -5.09
N GLU A 507 55.43 -10.27 -5.17
CA GLU A 507 56.82 -9.85 -5.04
C GLU A 507 57.23 -8.99 -6.24
N VAL A 508 57.44 -7.68 -6.05
CA VAL A 508 58.20 -6.83 -7.00
C VAL A 508 58.96 -5.74 -6.24
N THR A 509 60.24 -6.04 -6.03
CA THR A 509 61.43 -5.16 -5.95
C THR A 509 61.33 -3.76 -5.33
N GLU A 510 62.04 -3.62 -4.21
CA GLU A 510 62.54 -2.39 -3.63
C GLU A 510 63.32 -1.52 -4.63
N THR A 511 63.02 -0.22 -4.65
CA THR A 511 64.06 0.81 -4.79
C THR A 511 63.88 1.85 -3.70
N VAL A 512 64.81 1.80 -2.76
CA VAL A 512 64.94 2.71 -1.62
C VAL A 512 65.44 4.08 -2.09
N LYS A 513 64.73 5.16 -1.75
CA LYS A 513 65.33 6.45 -1.40
C LYS A 513 64.60 7.04 -0.19
N LYS A 514 65.37 7.22 0.88
CA LYS A 514 65.01 7.78 2.20
C LYS A 514 65.09 9.33 2.17
N PRO A 515 64.80 10.07 3.27
CA PRO A 515 63.77 11.11 3.29
C PRO A 515 64.35 12.50 3.60
N THR A 516 63.48 13.51 3.59
CA THR A 516 63.71 14.77 4.32
C THR A 516 62.50 15.09 5.19
N THR A 517 62.84 15.29 6.46
CA THR A 517 62.04 15.68 7.62
C THR A 517 61.64 17.15 7.58
N ASP A 518 60.46 17.45 8.12
CA ASP A 518 60.15 18.52 9.09
C ASP A 518 58.64 18.38 9.37
N GLY A 519 58.10 18.32 10.59
CA GLY A 519 58.57 18.80 11.88
C GLY A 519 57.54 19.81 12.42
N SER A 520 56.53 19.35 13.17
CA SER A 520 55.86 20.13 14.22
C SER A 520 54.75 19.32 14.91
N ALA A 521 54.96 19.04 16.19
CA ALA A 521 54.04 18.43 17.13
C ALA A 521 53.09 19.47 17.77
N SER A 522 51.94 19.05 18.32
CA SER A 522 51.66 19.25 19.75
C SER A 522 50.39 18.53 20.26
N SER A 523 50.61 17.81 21.36
CA SER A 523 49.78 17.46 22.54
C SER A 523 48.36 16.83 22.42
N LYS A 524 48.34 15.55 22.80
CA LYS A 524 47.41 14.84 23.71
C LYS A 524 47.03 15.70 24.95
N GLN A 525 45.95 15.55 25.73
CA GLN A 525 45.22 14.36 26.24
C GLN A 525 43.99 14.83 27.09
N PRO A 526 43.26 13.99 27.88
CA PRO A 526 41.82 13.76 27.75
C PRO A 526 40.98 14.21 28.97
N VAL A 527 39.64 14.14 28.89
CA VAL A 527 38.77 14.20 30.09
C VAL A 527 37.68 13.12 30.02
N GLN A 528 37.36 12.62 31.21
CA GLN A 528 36.72 11.38 31.59
C GLN A 528 35.21 11.32 31.35
N ASN A 529 34.71 10.08 31.21
CA ASN A 529 33.31 9.70 31.30
C ASN A 529 32.91 9.46 32.77
N GLU A 530 31.70 9.86 33.16
CA GLU A 530 30.89 9.15 34.15
C GLU A 530 29.40 9.12 33.73
N PRO A 531 28.62 8.11 34.16
CA PRO A 531 27.36 7.74 33.54
C PRO A 531 26.14 8.33 34.28
N VAL A 532 25.09 8.69 33.53
CA VAL A 532 23.77 9.01 34.10
C VAL A 532 22.78 7.91 33.75
N GLN A 533 22.27 7.26 34.80
CA GLN A 533 21.15 6.33 34.77
C GLN A 533 19.84 7.06 34.39
N ALA A 534 19.03 6.43 33.53
CA ALA A 534 17.62 6.77 33.40
C ALA A 534 16.78 5.49 33.21
N GLN A 535 15.84 5.29 34.14
CA GLN A 535 14.79 4.26 34.15
C GLN A 535 13.67 4.57 33.13
N PRO A 536 12.80 3.59 32.81
CA PRO A 536 12.11 3.52 31.53
C PRO A 536 10.82 4.37 31.48
N ALA A 537 10.61 5.01 30.34
CA ALA A 537 9.38 5.75 30.05
C ALA A 537 8.27 4.82 29.54
N ALA A 538 7.11 4.95 30.17
CA ALA A 538 5.89 4.21 29.90
C ALA A 538 5.25 4.54 28.54
N GLU A 539 4.62 3.49 28.03
CA GLU A 539 3.73 3.35 26.89
C GLU A 539 2.69 4.47 26.75
N LYS A 540 2.61 5.09 25.57
CA LYS A 540 1.47 5.93 25.15
C LYS A 540 0.98 5.49 23.77
N ALA A 541 -0.19 4.85 23.78
CA ALA A 541 -0.99 4.58 22.60
C ALA A 541 -1.35 5.89 21.87
N ALA A 542 -1.03 5.95 20.58
CA ALA A 542 -1.40 7.05 19.70
C ALA A 542 -2.84 6.85 19.20
N ALA A 543 -3.79 7.56 19.81
CA ALA A 543 -5.11 7.78 19.23
C ALA A 543 -5.04 8.91 18.18
N ARG A 544 -5.42 8.61 16.94
CA ARG A 544 -5.61 9.60 15.86
C ARG A 544 -6.88 10.41 16.16
N PRO A 545 -6.88 11.75 16.05
CA PRO A 545 -8.09 12.54 16.28
C PRO A 545 -9.06 12.44 15.10
N GLN A 546 -10.31 12.09 15.41
CA GLN A 546 -11.46 12.16 14.51
C GLN A 546 -11.66 13.60 14.01
N LYS A 547 -11.84 13.77 12.69
CA LYS A 547 -12.25 15.03 12.07
C LYS A 547 -13.72 15.28 12.39
N ALA A 548 -14.02 16.35 13.14
CA ALA A 548 -15.37 16.85 13.30
C ALA A 548 -15.86 17.53 12.01
N ALA A 549 -17.05 17.14 11.55
CA ALA A 549 -17.82 17.84 10.53
C ALA A 549 -18.49 19.11 11.14
N PRO A 550 -18.70 20.20 10.38
CA PRO A 550 -19.39 21.37 10.90
C PRO A 550 -20.91 21.19 10.77
N GLU A 551 -21.60 21.28 11.91
CA GLU A 551 -23.05 21.49 11.97
C GLU A 551 -23.39 22.92 11.52
N ALA A 552 -24.29 23.03 10.55
CA ALA A 552 -24.98 24.26 10.22
C ALA A 552 -26.31 24.27 10.96
N GLN A 553 -26.49 25.23 11.87
CA GLN A 553 -27.79 25.60 12.40
C GLN A 553 -28.12 27.04 11.98
N SER A 554 -29.24 27.14 11.29
CA SER A 554 -30.03 28.33 11.08
C SER A 554 -30.61 28.83 12.40
N ASP A 555 -30.52 30.13 12.68
CA ASP A 555 -31.62 30.80 13.37
C ASP A 555 -31.75 32.28 13.02
N HIS A 556 -33.00 32.72 13.00
CA HIS A 556 -33.49 33.98 12.47
C HIS A 556 -33.45 35.13 13.50
N SER A 557 -33.02 36.30 13.00
CA SER A 557 -33.71 37.60 13.11
C SER A 557 -33.68 38.48 14.40
N GLN A 558 -33.41 39.76 14.11
CA GLN A 558 -33.94 41.01 14.69
C GLN A 558 -33.13 41.85 15.69
N LEU A 559 -33.24 43.18 15.43
CA LEU A 559 -32.89 44.40 16.18
C LEU A 559 -31.39 44.80 16.08
N ASN A 560 -31.01 45.96 15.54
CA ASN A 560 -31.48 47.29 15.92
C ASN A 560 -31.11 48.36 14.87
N SER A 561 -31.91 49.41 14.84
CA SER A 561 -31.76 50.64 14.05
C SER A 561 -30.82 51.65 14.72
N LYS A 562 -30.14 52.49 13.93
CA LYS A 562 -30.23 53.97 13.96
C LYS A 562 -29.17 54.66 13.10
N ASP A 563 -29.66 55.67 12.36
CA ASP A 563 -29.08 56.96 11.94
C ASP A 563 -27.78 56.93 11.08
N ASN A 564 -27.64 57.65 9.96
CA ASN A 564 -28.07 59.03 9.72
C ASN A 564 -28.08 59.36 8.19
N GLN A 565 -28.81 60.42 7.86
CA GLN A 565 -29.01 61.07 6.55
C GLN A 565 -27.68 61.60 5.94
N THR A 566 -27.52 62.00 4.66
CA THR A 566 -28.24 63.07 3.94
C THR A 566 -27.82 63.12 2.43
N GLU A 567 -28.70 63.76 1.63
CA GLU A 567 -28.48 64.47 0.34
C GLU A 567 -28.84 63.80 -1.01
N GLU A 568 -30.13 63.97 -1.34
CA GLU A 568 -30.70 64.49 -2.60
C GLU A 568 -29.74 65.05 -3.67
N LYS A 569 -29.95 64.66 -4.94
CA LYS A 569 -30.58 65.54 -5.97
C LYS A 569 -30.85 64.84 -7.31
N GLN A 570 -32.15 64.75 -7.60
CA GLN A 570 -32.90 64.86 -8.86
C GLN A 570 -32.13 65.00 -10.20
N ALA A 571 -32.51 64.19 -11.21
CA ALA A 571 -33.33 64.60 -12.37
C ALA A 571 -33.33 63.55 -13.51
N LEU A 572 -34.51 62.95 -13.74
CA LEU A 572 -34.99 62.43 -15.04
C LEU A 572 -35.61 63.62 -15.83
N PRO A 573 -36.04 63.57 -17.12
CA PRO A 573 -36.58 62.38 -17.84
C PRO A 573 -36.39 62.34 -19.39
N VAL A 574 -37.10 61.39 -20.02
CA VAL A 574 -37.75 61.45 -21.37
C VAL A 574 -37.06 60.72 -22.55
N THR A 575 -37.55 59.49 -22.80
CA THR A 575 -38.13 58.90 -24.04
C THR A 575 -37.76 59.47 -25.43
N LYS A 576 -37.60 58.73 -26.55
CA LYS A 576 -38.45 57.69 -27.21
C LYS A 576 -37.69 57.19 -28.51
N PRO A 577 -38.24 56.39 -29.46
CA PRO A 577 -37.52 55.30 -30.16
C PRO A 577 -37.50 55.43 -31.72
N GLU A 578 -37.10 54.32 -32.37
CA GLU A 578 -37.37 53.87 -33.77
C GLU A 578 -36.39 54.17 -34.93
N LYS A 579 -36.04 53.03 -35.58
CA LYS A 579 -35.87 52.74 -37.03
C LYS A 579 -34.75 53.40 -37.84
N ASN A 580 -33.76 52.59 -38.22
CA ASN A 580 -33.72 51.91 -39.53
C ASN A 580 -32.82 50.67 -39.47
#